data_AF-A0AAJ6AME9-F1
#
_entry.id   AF-A0AAJ6AME9-F1
#
_cell.length_a   1.000
_cell.length_b   1.000
_cell.length_c   1.000
_cell.angle_alpha   90.00
_cell.angle_beta   90.00
_cell.angle_gamma   90.00
#
_symmetry.space_group_name_H-M   'P 1'
#
loop_
_entity.id
_entity.type
_entity.pdbx_description
1 polymer ?
#
loop_
_entity_poly.entity_id
_entity_poly.type
_entity_poly.pdbx_seq_one_letter_code
_entity_poly.pdbx_strand_id
1 'polypeptide(L)'
;MGPKLSGDAIVDLDPDVILAPRSGMTQKQYDLLDDIGLRAACLELTWTITWEEQIHTVATVLGEEDQAPKLIEEIDQEFHDRS
;
A
#
# COMPACT_ATOMS: atom_id res chain seq x y z
N MET A 1 -14.05 13.80 -7.48
CA MET A 1 -12.87 13.35 -8.24
C MET A 1 -11.66 13.85 -7.47
N GLY A 2 -10.85 12.95 -6.90
CA GLY A 2 -9.68 13.35 -6.09
C GLY A 2 -8.59 14.01 -6.93
N PRO A 3 -7.57 14.62 -6.29
CA PRO A 3 -6.44 15.19 -7.03
C PRO A 3 -5.77 14.12 -7.90
N LYS A 4 -5.39 14.50 -9.12
CA LYS A 4 -4.56 13.65 -9.97
C LYS A 4 -3.19 13.47 -9.31
N LEU A 5 -2.74 12.23 -9.23
CA LEU A 5 -1.39 11.87 -8.78
C LEU A 5 -0.37 12.67 -9.60
N SER A 6 0.41 13.53 -8.96
CA SER A 6 1.43 14.37 -9.60
C SER A 6 2.80 13.90 -9.12
N GLY A 7 3.66 13.45 -10.04
CA GLY A 7 4.98 12.90 -9.71
C GLY A 7 5.87 13.90 -8.97
N ASP A 8 5.95 15.14 -9.45
CA ASP A 8 6.75 16.21 -8.83
C ASP A 8 6.34 16.47 -7.38
N ALA A 9 5.03 16.49 -7.10
CA ALA A 9 4.50 16.70 -5.76
C ALA A 9 4.79 15.53 -4.80
N ILE A 10 5.04 14.33 -5.33
CA ILE A 10 5.44 13.16 -4.54
C ILE A 10 6.94 13.23 -4.24
N VAL A 11 7.76 13.63 -5.22
CA VAL A 11 9.21 13.82 -5.04
C VAL A 11 9.51 14.87 -3.98
N ASP A 12 8.77 15.98 -3.98
CA ASP A 12 8.94 17.06 -2.98
C ASP A 12 8.71 16.60 -1.52
N LEU A 13 8.05 15.45 -1.31
CA LEU A 13 7.83 14.87 0.02
C LEU A 13 9.00 14.01 0.50
N ASP A 14 10.00 13.75 -0.34
CA ASP A 14 11.15 12.89 -0.08
C ASP A 14 10.78 11.52 0.55
N PRO A 15 9.85 10.74 -0.04
CA PRO A 15 9.40 9.49 0.56
C PRO A 15 10.41 8.36 0.32
N ASP A 16 10.70 7.56 1.33
CA ASP A 16 11.46 6.32 1.15
C ASP A 16 10.65 5.23 0.41
N VAL A 17 9.32 5.25 0.56
CA VAL A 17 8.41 4.23 0.03
C VAL A 17 7.01 4.78 -0.26
N ILE A 18 6.38 4.29 -1.34
CA ILE A 18 5.00 4.62 -1.70
C ILE A 18 4.13 3.37 -1.53
N LEU A 19 3.17 3.42 -0.62
CA LEU A 19 2.22 2.34 -0.39
C LEU A 19 0.98 2.54 -1.27
N ALA A 20 0.88 1.78 -2.36
CA ALA A 20 -0.27 1.81 -3.28
C ALA A 20 -0.95 0.43 -3.50
N PRO A 21 -1.12 -0.43 -2.46
CA PRO A 21 -1.54 -1.83 -2.63
C PRO A 21 -2.96 -1.99 -3.16
N ARG A 22 -3.87 -1.05 -2.84
CA ARG A 22 -5.23 -0.99 -3.39
C ARG A 22 -5.40 0.31 -4.15
N SER A 23 -4.81 0.39 -5.33
CA SER A 23 -4.84 1.60 -6.16
C SER A 23 -5.26 1.28 -7.60
N GLY A 24 -5.70 2.32 -8.31
CA GLY A 24 -5.89 2.31 -9.77
C GLY A 24 -4.64 2.68 -10.54
N MET A 25 -3.44 2.48 -9.95
CA MET A 25 -2.19 2.92 -10.55
C MET A 25 -1.92 2.18 -11.86
N THR A 26 -1.64 2.93 -12.91
CA THR A 26 -1.27 2.37 -14.21
C THR A 26 0.21 1.99 -14.23
N GLN A 27 0.60 1.03 -15.07
CA GLN A 27 2.02 0.66 -15.26
C GLN A 27 2.90 1.89 -15.55
N LYS A 28 2.41 2.81 -16.40
CA LYS A 28 3.12 4.05 -16.71
C LYS A 28 3.40 4.92 -15.48
N GLN A 29 2.49 4.94 -14.50
CA GLN A 29 2.68 5.68 -13.25
C GLN A 29 3.66 4.96 -12.33
N TYR A 30 3.63 3.63 -12.29
CA TYR A 30 4.64 2.82 -11.60
C TYR A 30 6.03 3.08 -12.18
N ASP A 31 6.20 2.97 -13.50
CA ASP A 31 7.48 3.17 -14.18
C ASP A 31 8.04 4.59 -13.95
N LEU A 32 7.17 5.61 -13.87
CA LEU A 32 7.59 6.97 -13.54
C LEU A 32 8.16 7.06 -12.12
N LEU A 33 7.56 6.36 -11.15
CA LEU A 33 8.02 6.33 -9.77
C LEU A 33 9.32 5.51 -9.63
N ASP A 34 9.45 4.44 -10.42
CA ASP A 34 10.66 3.61 -10.46
C ASP A 34 11.85 4.37 -11.06
N ASP A 35 11.65 5.13 -12.15
CA ASP A 35 12.69 5.94 -12.82
C ASP A 35 13.29 7.03 -11.92
N ILE A 36 12.49 7.56 -10.98
CA ILE A 36 12.92 8.52 -9.97
C ILE A 36 13.43 7.85 -8.68
N GLY A 37 13.56 6.52 -8.67
CA GLY A 37 14.14 5.74 -7.57
C GLY A 37 13.20 5.47 -6.39
N LEU A 38 11.91 5.79 -6.51
CA LEU A 38 10.92 5.59 -5.46
C LEU A 38 10.34 4.18 -5.52
N ARG A 39 10.49 3.42 -4.43
CA ARG A 39 9.91 2.08 -4.32
C ARG A 39 8.40 2.18 -4.11
N ALA A 40 7.62 1.73 -5.09
CA ALA A 40 6.17 1.64 -4.97
C ALA A 40 5.72 0.20 -4.69
N ALA A 41 4.99 0.00 -3.60
CA ALA A 41 4.29 -1.25 -3.33
C ALA A 41 2.99 -1.30 -4.14
N CYS A 42 3.10 -1.71 -5.40
CA CYS A 42 1.96 -1.94 -6.28
C CYS A 42 1.75 -3.43 -6.48
N LEU A 43 0.52 -3.91 -6.24
CA LEU A 43 0.13 -5.27 -6.59
C LEU A 43 -0.45 -5.28 -8.01
N GLU A 44 -0.29 -6.40 -8.73
CA GLU A 44 -0.86 -6.57 -10.08
C GLU A 44 -2.40 -6.53 -10.09
N LEU A 45 -3.04 -6.75 -8.94
CA LEU A 45 -4.51 -6.81 -8.82
C LEU A 45 -5.09 -5.48 -8.34
N THR A 46 -5.44 -4.64 -9.30
CA THR A 46 -6.15 -3.35 -9.09
C THR A 46 -7.44 -3.54 -8.29
N TRP A 47 -7.59 -2.87 -7.14
CA TRP A 47 -8.81 -2.87 -6.29
C TRP A 47 -9.33 -4.21 -5.75
N THR A 48 -8.71 -5.35 -6.09
CA THR A 48 -9.28 -6.68 -5.82
C THR A 48 -8.75 -7.35 -4.55
N ILE A 49 -7.85 -6.71 -3.82
CA ILE A 49 -7.24 -7.31 -2.61
C ILE A 49 -8.13 -7.17 -1.38
N THR A 50 -8.10 -8.17 -0.51
CA THR A 50 -8.76 -8.11 0.80
C THR A 50 -8.07 -7.10 1.73
N TRP A 51 -8.65 -6.86 2.91
CA TRP A 51 -8.02 -5.97 3.89
C TRP A 51 -6.83 -6.67 4.57
N GLU A 52 -6.88 -7.99 4.77
CA GLU A 52 -5.79 -8.82 5.28
C GLU A 52 -4.61 -8.83 4.30
N GLU A 53 -4.87 -9.07 3.01
CA GLU A 53 -3.85 -9.02 1.95
C GLU A 53 -3.19 -7.63 1.85
N GLN A 54 -3.99 -6.57 2.05
CA GLN A 54 -3.46 -5.21 2.12
C GLN A 54 -2.50 -5.03 3.29
N ILE A 55 -2.86 -5.51 4.50
CA ILE A 55 -2.00 -5.44 5.69
C ILE A 55 -0.70 -6.22 5.47
N HIS A 56 -0.78 -7.45 4.96
CA HIS A 56 0.40 -8.25 4.64
C HIS A 56 1.34 -7.55 3.67
N THR A 57 0.78 -6.96 2.60
CA THR A 57 1.58 -6.26 1.60
C THR A 57 2.32 -5.07 2.19
N VAL A 58 1.64 -4.27 3.02
CA VAL A 58 2.27 -3.14 3.71
C VAL A 58 3.35 -3.63 4.66
N ALA A 59 3.08 -4.67 5.46
CA ALA A 59 4.04 -5.23 6.41
C ALA A 59 5.31 -5.74 5.72
N THR A 60 5.20 -6.47 4.61
CA THR A 60 6.37 -6.91 3.82
C THR A 60 7.20 -5.74 3.31
N VAL A 61 6.55 -4.70 2.80
CA VAL A 61 7.23 -3.53 2.25
C VAL A 61 7.98 -2.75 3.33
N LEU A 62 7.43 -2.71 4.54
CA LEU A 62 8.05 -2.07 5.70
C LEU A 62 9.09 -2.97 6.41
N GLY A 63 9.19 -4.25 6.04
CA GLY A 63 10.04 -5.22 6.74
C GLY A 63 9.49 -5.66 8.10
N GLU A 64 8.18 -5.54 8.30
CA GLU A 64 7.44 -5.80 9.55
C GLU A 64 6.51 -7.01 9.43
N GLU A 65 6.89 -8.04 8.67
CA GLU A 65 6.06 -9.21 8.33
C GLU A 65 5.47 -9.91 9.56
N ASP A 66 6.21 -9.95 10.67
CA ASP A 66 5.79 -10.55 11.94
C ASP A 66 4.66 -9.78 12.64
N GLN A 67 4.40 -8.51 12.26
CA GLN A 67 3.35 -7.69 12.85
C GLN A 67 1.98 -7.92 12.18
N ALA A 68 1.96 -8.29 10.90
CA ALA A 68 0.71 -8.46 10.16
C ALA A 68 -0.25 -9.48 10.78
N PRO A 69 0.18 -10.71 11.16
CA PRO A 69 -0.74 -11.69 11.76
C PRO A 69 -1.36 -11.20 13.07
N LYS A 70 -0.57 -10.49 13.89
CA LYS A 70 -1.03 -9.97 15.19
C LYS A 70 -2.11 -8.90 15.00
N LEU A 71 -1.87 -7.97 14.07
CA LEU A 71 -2.83 -6.90 13.79
C LEU A 71 -4.14 -7.45 13.21
N ILE A 72 -4.07 -8.46 12.31
CA ILE A 72 -5.25 -9.11 11.76
C ILE A 72 -6.06 -9.80 12.88
N GLU A 73 -5.39 -10.53 13.77
CA GLU A 73 -6.04 -11.17 14.91
C GLU A 73 -6.70 -10.15 15.85
N GLU A 74 -6.03 -9.03 16.16
CA GLU A 74 -6.60 -7.94 16.97
C GLU A 74 -7.87 -7.34 16.35
N ILE A 75 -7.87 -7.13 15.02
CA ILE A 75 -9.03 -6.61 14.28
C ILE A 75 -10.19 -7.61 14.29
N ASP A 76 -9.92 -8.90 14.06
CA ASP A 76 -10.93 -9.96 14.11
C ASP A 76 -11.56 -10.08 15.51
N GLN A 77 -10.77 -9.95 16.57
CA GLN A 77 -11.29 -9.89 17.95
C GLN A 77 -12.18 -8.67 18.17
N GLU A 78 -11.81 -7.48 17.66
CA GLU A 78 -12.68 -6.30 17.76
C GLU A 78 -14.03 -6.52 17.06
N PHE A 79 -14.04 -7.16 15.90
CA PHE A 79 -15.29 -7.50 15.21
C PHE A 79 -16.14 -8.51 15.98
N HIS A 80 -15.51 -9.48 16.66
CA HIS A 80 -16.21 -10.47 17.48
C HIS A 80 -16.83 -9.84 18.73
N ASP A 81 -16.06 -9.00 19.45
CA ASP A 81 -16.50 -8.33 20.68
C ASP A 81 -17.66 -7.35 20.48
N ARG A 82 -17.81 -6.83 19.26
CA ARG A 82 -18.88 -5.90 18.87
C ARG A 82 -20.14 -6.59 18.32
N SER A 83 -20.15 -7.92 18.19
CA SER A 83 -21.26 -8.72 17.64
C SER A 83 -22.15 -9.33 18.71
#